data_AF-A0A3M1DV05-F1
#
_entry.id   AF-A0A3M1DV05-F1
#
_cell.length_a   1.000
_cell.length_b   1.000
_cell.length_c   1.000
_cell.angle_alpha   90.00
_cell.angle_beta   90.00
_cell.angle_gamma   90.00
#
_symmetry.space_group_name_H-M   'P 1'
#
loop_
_entity.id
_entity.type
_entity.pdbx_description
1 polymer ?
#
loop_
_entity_poly.entity_id
_entity_poly.type
_entity_poly.pdbx_seq_one_letter_code
_entity_poly.pdbx_strand_id
1 'polypeptide(L)' 'MKRVYALIFARYPQPGAVKTRMCPPLDEEEAARLHTRCLQAVYRRVLEFPSLMPIVAVTPDERVGEMRSILAGAAARGAL' A
#
# COMPACT_ATOMS: atom_id res chain seq x y z
N MET A 1 -9.38 -26.50 -6.82
CA MET A 1 -9.67 -25.30 -5.99
C MET A 1 -9.54 -24.05 -6.86
N LYS A 2 -10.49 -23.11 -6.78
CA LYS A 2 -10.47 -21.86 -7.56
C LYS A 2 -9.52 -20.85 -6.89
N ARG A 3 -8.58 -20.30 -7.64
CA ARG A 3 -7.73 -19.19 -7.15
C ARG A 3 -8.57 -17.91 -7.09
N VAL A 4 -8.53 -17.22 -5.96
CA VAL A 4 -9.16 -15.91 -5.78
C VAL A 4 -8.06 -14.88 -5.61
N TYR A 5 -8.11 -13.80 -6.40
CA TYR A 5 -7.09 -12.77 -6.42
C TYR A 5 -7.64 -11.48 -5.80
N ALA A 6 -6.85 -10.86 -4.93
CA ALA A 6 -7.14 -9.55 -4.39
C ALA A 6 -6.25 -8.52 -5.08
N LEU A 7 -6.83 -7.76 -6.01
CA LEU A 7 -6.11 -6.76 -6.79
C LEU A 7 -6.13 -5.41 -6.05
N ILE A 8 -4.96 -4.94 -5.63
CA ILE A 8 -4.77 -3.67 -4.93
C ILE A 8 -4.08 -2.70 -5.87
N PHE A 9 -4.77 -1.64 -6.28
CA PHE A 9 -4.17 -0.56 -7.06
C PHE A 9 -3.55 0.47 -6.14
N ALA A 10 -2.26 0.74 -6.32
CA ALA A 10 -1.50 1.61 -5.43
C ALA A 10 -0.64 2.60 -6.21
N ARG A 11 -0.92 3.89 -6.03
CA ARG A 11 0.05 4.95 -6.38
C ARG A 11 1.17 4.96 -5.35
N TYR A 12 2.42 5.09 -5.81
CA TYR A 12 3.57 5.22 -4.94
C TYR A 12 3.43 6.45 -4.01
N PRO A 13 3.67 6.31 -2.69
CA PRO A 13 3.51 7.38 -1.70
C PRO A 13 4.62 8.43 -1.82
N GLN A 14 4.59 9.24 -2.88
CA GLN A 14 5.45 10.41 -3.03
C GLN A 14 4.74 11.65 -2.43
N PRO A 15 5.39 12.46 -1.57
CA PRO A 15 4.89 13.77 -1.14
C PRO A 15 4.45 14.62 -2.34
N GLY A 16 3.33 15.32 -2.20
CA GLY A 16 2.75 16.14 -3.29
C GLY A 16 2.05 15.35 -4.39
N ALA A 17 2.12 14.01 -4.40
CA ALA A 17 1.55 13.16 -5.46
C ALA A 17 0.36 12.30 -5.00
N VAL A 18 0.21 12.08 -3.70
CA VAL A 18 -0.87 11.27 -3.12
C VAL A 18 -1.63 12.08 -2.07
N LYS A 19 -2.94 11.85 -2.00
CA LYS A 19 -3.81 12.46 -0.97
C LYS A 19 -3.70 13.98 -0.85
N THR A 20 -3.36 14.68 -1.94
CA THR A 20 -3.16 16.14 -1.95
C THR A 20 -4.40 16.93 -1.55
N ARG A 21 -5.61 16.40 -1.78
CA ARG A 21 -6.86 17.00 -1.29
C ARG A 21 -7.00 17.00 0.24
N MET A 22 -6.12 16.30 0.96
CA MET A 22 -6.03 16.33 2.42
C MET A 22 -5.04 17.38 2.92
N CYS A 23 -4.42 18.14 2.02
CA CYS A 23 -3.50 19.22 2.31
C CYS A 23 -4.19 20.55 1.99
N PRO A 24 -4.70 21.33 2.98
CA PRO A 24 -4.67 21.13 4.44
C PRO A 24 -5.77 20.19 5.00
N PRO A 25 -5.65 19.69 6.26
CA PRO A 25 -4.71 20.10 7.32
C PRO A 25 -3.35 19.40 7.31
N LEU A 26 -3.16 18.36 6.49
CA LEU A 26 -1.88 17.65 6.43
C LEU A 26 -0.88 18.42 5.58
N ASP A 27 0.42 18.31 5.89
CA ASP A 27 1.44 18.61 4.89
C ASP A 27 1.62 17.45 3.89
N GLU A 28 2.42 17.67 2.85
CA GLU A 28 2.65 16.68 1.79
C GLU A 28 3.34 15.40 2.28
N GLU A 29 4.24 15.50 3.26
CA GLU A 29 4.91 14.34 3.85
C GLU A 29 3.95 13.54 4.73
N GLU A 30 3.11 14.23 5.50
CA GLU A 30 2.06 13.62 6.31
C GLU A 30 1.04 12.87 5.44
N ALA A 31 0.64 13.45 4.31
CA ALA A 31 -0.24 12.82 3.34
C ALA A 31 0.38 11.56 2.73
N ALA A 32 1.66 11.60 2.35
CA ALA A 32 2.39 10.43 1.84
C ALA A 32 2.58 9.33 2.90
N ARG A 33 2.88 9.73 4.14
CA ARG A 33 3.00 8.82 5.30
C ARG A 33 1.67 8.16 5.63
N LEU A 34 0.57 8.92 5.61
CA LEU A 34 -0.78 8.38 5.80
C LEU A 34 -1.12 7.37 4.71
N HIS A 35 -0.91 7.72 3.44
CA HIS A 35 -1.14 6.82 2.30
C HIS A 35 -0.35 5.52 2.44
N THR A 36 0.93 5.61 2.86
CA THR A 36 1.78 4.45 3.16
C THR A 36 1.14 3.55 4.22
N ARG A 37 0.71 4.11 5.35
CA ARG A 37 0.08 3.34 6.44
C ARG A 37 -1.24 2.68 6.00
N CYS A 38 -2.07 3.39 5.23
CA CYS A 38 -3.30 2.83 4.68
C CYS A 38 -3.02 1.64 3.76
N LEU A 39 -2.05 1.78 2.85
CA LEU A 39 -1.68 0.70 1.95
C LEU A 39 -1.17 -0.53 2.71
N GLN A 40 -0.30 -0.33 3.70
CA GLN A 40 0.20 -1.41 4.56
C GLN A 40 -0.91 -2.08 5.37
N ALA A 41 -1.92 -1.32 5.81
CA ALA A 41 -3.08 -1.86 6.51
C ALA A 41 -3.94 -2.73 5.58
N VAL A 42 -4.25 -2.25 4.37
CA VAL A 42 -4.99 -3.02 3.35
C VAL A 42 -4.23 -4.30 2.98
N TYR A 43 -2.92 -4.21 2.76
CA TYR A 43 -2.11 -5.37 2.40
C TYR A 43 -2.09 -6.43 3.51
N ARG A 44 -1.85 -6.02 4.77
CA ARG A 44 -1.94 -6.94 5.93
C ARG A 44 -3.32 -7.59 6.03
N ARG A 45 -4.38 -6.80 5.86
CA ARG A 45 -5.75 -7.29 5.90
C ARG A 45 -6.02 -8.36 4.84
N VAL A 46 -5.44 -8.24 3.65
CA VAL A 46 -5.56 -9.29 2.62
C VAL A 46 -4.77 -10.54 2.99
N LEU A 47 -3.59 -10.39 3.60
CA LEU A 47 -2.78 -11.52 4.06
C LEU A 47 -3.44 -12.35 5.18
N GLU A 48 -4.38 -11.77 5.94
CA GLU A 48 -5.20 -12.50 6.92
C GLU A 48 -6.11 -13.56 6.30
N PHE A 49 -6.31 -13.56 4.97
CA PHE A 49 -7.16 -14.51 4.25
C PHE A 49 -6.31 -15.42 3.36
N PRO A 50 -5.97 -16.65 3.80
CA PRO A 50 -5.09 -17.56 3.05
C PRO A 50 -5.63 -17.97 1.66
N SER A 51 -6.94 -17.82 1.43
CA SER A 51 -7.58 -18.09 0.15
C SER A 51 -7.40 -16.96 -0.88
N LEU A 52 -6.95 -15.78 -0.44
CA LEU A 52 -6.69 -14.64 -1.31
C LEU A 52 -5.22 -14.58 -1.71
N MET A 53 -4.99 -14.47 -3.01
CA MET A 53 -3.67 -14.17 -3.56
C MET A 53 -3.57 -12.65 -3.82
N PRO A 54 -2.78 -11.90 -3.03
CA PRO A 54 -2.63 -10.46 -3.24
C PRO A 54 -1.83 -10.17 -4.51
N ILE A 55 -2.31 -9.23 -5.32
CA ILE A 55 -1.59 -8.63 -6.43
C ILE A 55 -1.64 -7.11 -6.24
N VAL A 56 -0.48 -6.45 -6.15
CA VAL A 56 -0.41 -5.00 -6.06
C VAL A 56 0.02 -4.42 -7.40
N ALA A 57 -0.89 -3.70 -8.06
CA ALA A 57 -0.63 -2.96 -9.28
C ALA A 57 -0.14 -1.55 -8.89
N VAL A 58 1.09 -1.21 -9.28
CA VAL A 58 1.78 0.00 -8.82
C VAL A 58 1.81 1.05 -9.92
N THR A 59 1.68 2.32 -9.56
CA THR A 59 1.98 3.44 -10.45
C THR A 59 2.84 4.49 -9.73
N PRO A 60 3.87 5.05 -10.37
CA PRO A 60 4.37 4.69 -11.70
C PRO A 60 5.20 3.39 -11.66
N ASP A 61 5.39 2.75 -12.81
CA ASP A 61 5.94 1.38 -12.94
C ASP A 61 7.38 1.28 -12.42
N GLU A 62 8.17 2.34 -12.57
CA GLU A 62 9.55 2.42 -12.09
C GLU A 62 9.65 2.31 -10.56
N ARG A 63 8.55 2.56 -9.83
CA ARG A 63 8.51 2.49 -8.36
C ARG A 63 8.09 1.15 -7.79
N VAL A 64 7.96 0.11 -8.63
CA VAL A 64 7.63 -1.26 -8.18
C VAL A 64 8.67 -1.78 -7.18
N GLY A 65 9.95 -1.46 -7.37
CA GLY A 65 11.03 -1.86 -6.47
C GLY A 65 10.85 -1.32 -5.06
N GLU A 66 10.71 -0.01 -4.90
CA GLU A 66 10.52 0.62 -3.60
C GLU A 66 9.17 0.26 -2.98
N MET A 67 8.12 0.08 -3.80
CA MET A 67 6.82 -0.38 -3.31
C MET A 67 6.92 -1.76 -2.65
N ARG A 68 7.71 -2.69 -3.22
CA ARG A 68 7.94 -4.00 -2.59
C ARG A 68 8.52 -3.86 -1.19
N SER A 69 9.48 -2.96 -0.98
CA SER A 69 10.07 -2.71 0.34
C SER A 69 9.04 -2.19 1.35
N ILE A 70 8.16 -1.27 0.93
CA ILE A 70 7.07 -0.75 1.77
C ILE A 70 6.13 -1.86 2.23
N LEU A 71 5.78 -2.77 1.33
CA LEU A 71 4.86 -3.89 1.59
C LEU A 71 5.53 -5.03 2.38
N ALA A 72 6.81 -5.31 2.13
CA ALA A 72 7.58 -6.28 2.90
C ALA A 72 7.63 -5.91 4.38
N GLY A 73 7.84 -4.62 4.69
CA GLY A 73 7.76 -4.11 6.05
C GLY A 73 6.37 -4.22 6.69
N ALA A 74 5.30 -4.37 5.90
CA ALA A 74 3.95 -4.62 6.41
C ALA A 74 3.74 -6.11 6.74
N ALA A 75 4.23 -7.02 5.89
CA ALA A 75 4.16 -8.46 6.11
C ALA A 75 4.98 -8.90 7.35
N ALA A 76 6.16 -8.29 7.58
CA ALA A 76 7.01 -8.60 8.73
C ALA A 76 6.42 -8.19 10.09
N ARG A 77 5.45 -7.25 10.11
CA ARG A 77 4.81 -6.73 11.33
C ARG A 77 3.46 -7.41 11.63
N GLY A 78 3.23 -8.61 11.09
CA GLY A 78 2.04 -9.41 11.33
C GLY A 78 2.05 -10.14 12.68
N ALA A 79 2.07 -9.39 13.79
CA ALA A 79 1.67 -9.83 15.12
C ALA A 79 1.57 -8.59 16.03
N LEU A 80 0.38 -7.99 16.08
CA LEU A 80 -0.07 -7.16 17.21
C LEU A 80 -1.43 -7.69 17.61
#